data_AF-A0A7K1UAR0-F1
#
_entry.id   AF-A0A7K1UAR0-F1
#
_cell.length_a   1.000
_cell.length_b   1.000
_cell.length_c   1.000
_cell.angle_alpha   90.00
_cell.angle_beta   90.00
_cell.angle_gamma   90.00
#
_symmetry.space_group_name_H-M   'P 1'
#
loop_
_entity.id
_entity.type
_entity.pdbx_description
1 polymer ?
#
loop_
_entity_poly.entity_id
_entity_poly.type
_entity_poly.pdbx_seq_one_letter_code
_entity_poly.pdbx_strand_id
1 'polypeptide(L)'
;MEGYFDYYKLYLAGQYTPVEINMLTNMDAEPDHYPVEVYDLDGNDVGTAASKTAYVTLWNAIPTNSAIGILKGGQGPFSFVLELKPGQTVPAKVTGDPVHLFSGIFSNQFGSEFN
;
A
#
# COMPACT_ATOMS: atom_id res chain seq x y z
N MET A 1 -23.39 10.81 42.07
CA MET A 1 -22.02 11.28 41.79
C MET A 1 -21.57 10.65 40.50
N GLU A 2 -22.07 11.19 39.39
CA GLU A 2 -21.57 10.90 38.05
C GLU A 2 -20.54 11.99 37.74
N GLY A 3 -19.36 11.62 37.22
CA GLY A 3 -18.40 12.66 36.80
C GLY A 3 -16.91 12.31 36.80
N TYR A 4 -16.52 11.05 36.98
CA TYR A 4 -15.08 10.68 36.93
C TYR A 4 -14.70 9.72 35.80
N PHE A 5 -15.66 9.23 35.01
CA PHE A 5 -15.36 8.27 33.92
C PHE A 5 -14.93 8.92 32.59
N ASP A 6 -15.12 10.24 32.42
CA ASP A 6 -14.83 10.91 31.14
C ASP A 6 -13.47 11.63 31.07
N TYR A 7 -12.83 11.91 32.21
CA TYR A 7 -11.60 12.73 32.17
C TYR A 7 -10.33 11.95 31.78
N TYR A 8 -10.31 10.62 31.99
CA TYR A 8 -9.12 9.80 31.69
C TYR A 8 -9.07 9.26 30.24
N LYS A 9 -10.18 9.29 29.50
CA LYS A 9 -10.23 8.81 28.10
C LYS A 9 -9.79 9.85 27.07
N LEU A 10 -9.75 11.13 27.43
CA LEU A 10 -9.41 12.24 26.54
C LEU A 10 -7.96 12.75 26.70
N TYR A 11 -7.26 12.41 27.79
CA TYR A 11 -6.04 13.12 28.19
C TYR A 11 -4.72 12.34 28.12
N LEU A 12 -4.69 11.08 27.69
CA LEU A 12 -3.45 10.30 27.59
C LEU A 12 -3.17 9.85 26.16
N ALA A 13 -2.74 10.83 25.37
CA ALA A 13 -2.06 10.72 24.09
C ALA A 13 -2.91 10.26 22.91
N GLY A 14 -2.77 10.99 21.81
CA GLY A 14 -3.20 10.58 20.48
C GLY A 14 -2.51 9.27 20.08
N GLN A 15 -3.10 8.16 20.46
CA GLN A 15 -2.63 6.84 20.09
C GLN A 15 -2.95 6.60 18.63
N TYR A 16 -1.97 6.07 17.92
CA TYR A 16 -2.21 5.52 16.60
C TYR A 16 -3.27 4.43 16.72
N THR A 17 -4.30 4.49 15.88
CA THR A 17 -5.33 3.46 15.85
C THR A 17 -4.93 2.42 14.80
N PRO A 18 -4.61 1.17 15.18
CA PRO A 18 -4.28 0.14 14.20
C PRO A 18 -5.55 -0.28 13.47
N VAL A 19 -5.53 -0.19 12.14
CA VAL A 19 -6.65 -0.59 11.28
C VAL A 19 -6.12 -1.50 10.19
N GLU A 20 -6.82 -2.62 9.94
CA GLU A 20 -6.50 -3.48 8.81
C GLU A 20 -6.98 -2.82 7.51
N ILE A 21 -6.11 -2.80 6.50
CA ILE A 21 -6.41 -2.26 5.18
C ILE A 21 -5.87 -3.20 4.11
N ASN A 22 -6.69 -3.45 3.10
CA ASN A 22 -6.32 -4.30 1.98
C ASN A 22 -5.69 -3.47 0.87
N MET A 23 -4.71 -4.07 0.19
CA MET A 23 -4.28 -3.62 -1.11
C MET A 23 -5.26 -4.14 -2.16
N LEU A 24 -5.79 -3.23 -2.97
CA LEU A 24 -6.58 -3.57 -4.14
C LEU A 24 -5.99 -2.87 -5.36
N THR A 25 -6.29 -3.39 -6.55
CA THR A 25 -5.99 -2.71 -7.81
C THR A 25 -6.86 -1.47 -7.98
N ASN A 26 -6.57 -0.68 -9.00
CA ASN A 26 -7.43 0.43 -9.42
C ASN A 26 -8.87 0.00 -9.79
N MET A 27 -9.07 -1.28 -10.11
CA MET A 27 -10.39 -1.88 -10.39
C MET A 27 -11.03 -2.58 -9.18
N ASP A 28 -10.54 -2.31 -7.96
CA ASP A 28 -11.06 -2.90 -6.70
C ASP A 28 -10.96 -4.44 -6.63
N ALA A 29 -10.00 -5.03 -7.34
CA ALA A 29 -9.68 -6.45 -7.24
C ALA A 29 -8.45 -6.69 -6.35
N GLU A 30 -8.35 -7.85 -5.70
CA GLU A 30 -7.10 -8.22 -5.02
C GLU A 30 -6.00 -8.45 -6.07
N PRO A 31 -4.78 -7.90 -5.87
CA PRO A 31 -3.64 -8.19 -6.74
C PRO A 31 -3.31 -9.68 -6.73
N ASP A 32 -2.85 -10.21 -7.85
CA ASP A 32 -2.52 -11.65 -8.00
C ASP A 32 -1.04 -11.95 -7.71
N HIS A 33 -0.13 -10.99 -7.91
CA HIS A 33 1.30 -11.12 -7.63
C HIS A 33 2.00 -9.78 -7.39
N TYR A 34 3.19 -9.85 -6.79
CA TYR A 34 4.22 -8.82 -6.93
C TYR A 34 5.10 -9.14 -8.16
N PRO A 35 5.74 -8.17 -8.82
CA PRO A 35 5.78 -6.73 -8.49
C PRO A 35 4.46 -5.99 -8.76
N VAL A 36 4.23 -4.91 -8.01
CA VAL A 36 3.09 -3.99 -8.20
C VAL A 36 3.56 -2.55 -8.37
N GLU A 37 2.86 -1.76 -9.18
CA GLU A 37 2.92 -0.29 -9.17
C GLU A 37 2.25 0.22 -7.90
N VAL A 38 2.96 1.03 -7.13
CA VAL A 38 2.48 1.63 -5.88
C VAL A 38 1.90 3.00 -6.21
N TYR A 39 0.69 3.26 -5.73
CA TYR A 39 0.08 4.58 -5.86
C TYR A 39 -0.05 5.24 -4.49
N ASP A 40 0.11 6.57 -4.46
CA ASP A 40 -0.24 7.35 -3.28
C ASP A 40 -1.77 7.46 -3.11
N LEU A 41 -2.21 8.01 -1.97
CA LEU A 41 -3.64 8.18 -1.68
C LEU A 41 -4.34 9.19 -2.62
N ASP A 42 -3.58 10.00 -3.36
CA ASP A 42 -4.10 10.94 -4.35
C ASP A 42 -4.17 10.30 -5.75
N GLY A 43 -3.70 9.06 -5.92
CA GLY A 43 -3.75 8.28 -7.15
C GLY A 43 -2.53 8.47 -8.08
N ASN A 44 -1.43 9.04 -7.59
CA ASN A 44 -0.20 9.17 -8.38
C ASN A 44 0.67 7.92 -8.24
N ASP A 45 1.27 7.45 -9.34
CA ASP A 45 2.30 6.40 -9.30
C ASP A 45 3.55 6.91 -8.60
N VAL A 46 4.01 6.15 -7.60
CA VAL A 46 5.20 6.47 -6.80
C VAL A 46 6.33 5.45 -6.96
N GLY A 47 6.14 4.44 -7.83
CA GLY A 47 7.15 3.48 -8.23
C GLY A 47 6.71 2.02 -8.05
N THR A 48 7.62 1.09 -8.34
CA THR A 48 7.32 -0.35 -8.35
C THR A 48 7.84 -1.05 -7.08
N ALA A 49 6.97 -1.77 -6.40
CA ALA A 49 7.31 -2.62 -5.27
C ALA A 49 7.42 -4.10 -5.70
N ALA A 50 8.61 -4.68 -5.56
CA ALA A 50 8.83 -6.11 -5.84
C ALA A 50 8.39 -7.04 -4.69
N SER A 51 8.00 -6.49 -3.54
CA SER A 51 7.55 -7.25 -2.37
C SER A 51 6.70 -6.39 -1.44
N LYS A 52 6.01 -7.05 -0.50
CA LYS A 52 5.25 -6.39 0.57
C LYS A 52 6.07 -5.39 1.37
N THR A 53 7.30 -5.75 1.73
CA THR A 53 8.20 -4.86 2.48
C THR A 53 8.58 -3.64 1.64
N ALA A 54 8.89 -3.83 0.36
CA ALA A 54 9.19 -2.72 -0.55
C ALA A 54 7.97 -1.79 -0.72
N TYR A 55 6.76 -2.35 -0.79
CA TYR A 55 5.52 -1.58 -0.85
C TYR A 55 5.36 -0.69 0.38
N VAL A 56 5.52 -1.25 1.59
CA VAL A 56 5.46 -0.49 2.84
C VAL A 56 6.49 0.64 2.87
N THR A 57 7.71 0.38 2.41
CA THR A 57 8.77 1.39 2.34
C THR A 57 8.39 2.53 1.40
N LEU A 58 7.94 2.21 0.17
CA LEU A 58 7.54 3.22 -0.81
C LEU A 58 6.35 4.03 -0.33
N TRP A 59 5.29 3.36 0.15
CA TRP A 59 4.08 4.03 0.62
C TRP A 59 4.36 5.00 1.77
N ASN A 60 5.17 4.59 2.76
CA ASN A 60 5.53 5.43 3.91
C ASN A 60 6.51 6.56 3.57
N ALA A 61 7.25 6.46 2.45
CA ALA A 61 8.14 7.53 2.01
C ALA A 61 7.36 8.75 1.45
N ILE A 62 6.08 8.56 1.10
CA ILE A 62 5.25 9.62 0.53
C ILE A 62 4.72 10.54 1.64
N PRO A 63 4.94 11.87 1.55
CA PRO A 63 4.47 12.81 2.56
C PRO A 63 2.95 12.82 2.79
N THR A 64 2.15 12.70 1.72
CA THR A 64 0.69 12.69 1.81
C THR A 64 0.18 11.42 2.52
N ASN A 65 0.76 10.26 2.20
CA ASN A 65 0.46 8.99 2.87
C ASN A 65 0.89 9.01 4.35
N SER A 66 2.12 9.44 4.62
CA SER A 66 2.65 9.49 5.99
C SER A 66 1.95 10.53 6.87
N ALA A 67 1.26 11.52 6.29
CA ALA A 67 0.36 12.42 7.02
C ALA A 67 -0.88 11.69 7.57
N ILE A 68 -1.34 10.63 6.92
CA ILE A 68 -2.47 9.79 7.37
C ILE A 68 -2.04 8.81 8.46
N GLY A 69 -0.89 8.15 8.28
CA GLY A 69 -0.47 7.09 9.19
C GLY A 69 0.84 6.43 8.82
N ILE A 70 1.12 5.30 9.46
CA ILE A 70 2.28 4.46 9.16
C ILE A 70 1.75 3.09 8.74
N LEU A 71 2.05 2.68 7.52
CA LEU A 71 1.70 1.36 7.01
C LEU A 71 2.70 0.31 7.53
N LYS A 72 2.20 -0.86 7.91
CA LYS A 72 2.96 -2.03 8.34
C LYS A 72 2.44 -3.27 7.65
N GLY A 73 3.26 -4.32 7.62
CA GLY A 73 2.82 -5.61 7.09
C GLY A 73 1.68 -6.19 7.91
N GLY A 74 0.56 -6.53 7.25
CA GLY A 74 -0.57 -7.26 7.84
C GLY A 74 -0.49 -8.76 7.56
N GLN A 75 -1.63 -9.44 7.65
CA GLN A 75 -1.73 -10.86 7.31
C GLN A 75 -1.71 -11.06 5.78
N GLY A 76 -1.25 -12.24 5.32
CA GLY A 76 -1.21 -12.57 3.90
C GLY A 76 -0.28 -11.68 3.05
N PRO A 77 -0.31 -11.80 1.71
CA PRO A 77 0.55 -11.01 0.81
C PRO A 77 0.06 -9.57 0.58
N PHE A 78 -1.26 -9.33 0.65
CA PHE A 78 -1.91 -8.08 0.23
C PHE A 78 -2.77 -7.39 1.31
N SER A 79 -2.71 -7.81 2.58
CA SER A 79 -3.30 -7.05 3.72
C SER A 79 -2.22 -6.32 4.53
N PHE A 80 -2.55 -5.15 5.06
CA PHE A 80 -1.66 -4.27 5.81
C PHE A 80 -2.31 -3.82 7.12
N VAL A 81 -1.49 -3.39 8.06
CA VAL A 81 -1.96 -2.66 9.23
C VAL A 81 -1.55 -1.21 9.06
N LEU A 82 -2.52 -0.32 9.00
CA LEU A 82 -2.31 1.12 9.06
C LEU A 82 -2.41 1.57 10.50
N GLU A 83 -1.29 2.02 11.06
CA GLU A 83 -1.31 2.81 12.28
C GLU A 83 -1.81 4.21 11.89
N LEU A 84 -3.09 4.46 12.10
CA LEU A 84 -3.77 5.70 11.74
C LEU A 84 -3.46 6.81 12.74
N LYS A 85 -3.05 7.98 12.27
CA LYS A 85 -2.84 9.14 13.15
C LYS A 85 -4.17 9.66 13.72
N PRO A 86 -4.17 10.23 14.94
CA PRO A 86 -5.37 10.82 15.53
C PRO A 86 -6.03 11.86 14.61
N GLY A 87 -7.35 11.76 14.45
CA GLY A 87 -8.14 12.68 13.64
C GLY A 87 -8.07 12.45 12.12
N GLN A 88 -7.31 11.47 11.65
CA GLN A 88 -7.29 11.09 10.24
C GLN A 88 -8.42 10.11 9.90
N THR A 89 -8.78 10.07 8.63
CA THR A 89 -9.77 9.10 8.11
C THR A 89 -9.04 7.89 7.54
N VAL A 90 -9.55 6.70 7.80
CA VAL A 90 -9.02 5.45 7.24
C VAL A 90 -9.28 5.46 5.72
N PRO A 91 -8.25 5.29 4.87
CA PRO A 91 -8.46 5.08 3.45
C PRO A 91 -9.20 3.77 3.20
N ALA A 92 -10.05 3.71 2.17
CA ALA A 92 -10.80 2.48 1.86
C ALA A 92 -9.88 1.30 1.47
N LYS A 93 -8.75 1.62 0.82
CA LYS A 93 -7.73 0.69 0.34
C LYS A 93 -6.38 1.39 0.23
N VAL A 94 -5.32 0.60 0.12
CA VAL A 94 -4.09 1.04 -0.54
C VAL A 94 -4.07 0.46 -1.95
N THR A 95 -3.46 1.15 -2.90
CA THR A 95 -3.55 0.74 -4.32
C THR A 95 -2.25 0.09 -4.77
N GLY A 96 -2.37 -1.06 -5.44
CA GLY A 96 -1.24 -1.77 -6.04
C GLY A 96 -1.65 -2.54 -7.28
N ASP A 97 -1.19 -2.12 -8.46
CA ASP A 97 -1.51 -2.78 -9.73
C ASP A 97 -0.37 -3.73 -10.15
N PRO A 98 -0.63 -5.04 -10.36
CA PRO A 98 0.40 -5.99 -10.80
C PRO A 98 1.08 -5.56 -12.11
N VAL A 99 2.42 -5.60 -12.13
CA VAL A 99 3.20 -5.31 -13.33
C VAL A 99 3.34 -6.58 -14.15
N HIS A 100 2.56 -6.68 -15.22
CA HIS A 100 2.70 -7.76 -16.20
C HIS A 100 3.90 -7.51 -17.12
N LEU A 101 5.04 -8.13 -16.79
CA LEU A 101 6.17 -8.20 -17.72
C LEU A 101 5.85 -9.22 -18.82
N PHE A 102 5.31 -8.75 -19.94
CA PHE A 102 5.38 -9.51 -21.19
C PHE A 102 6.83 -9.51 -21.66
N SER A 103 7.66 -10.43 -21.14
CA SER A 103 8.98 -10.68 -21.71
C SER A 103 8.80 -11.10 -23.17
N GLY A 104 9.08 -10.18 -24.09
CA GLY A 104 9.09 -10.43 -25.53
C GLY A 104 10.20 -11.39 -25.91
N ILE A 105 9.99 -12.69 -25.71
CA ILE A 105 10.84 -13.76 -26.24
C ILE A 105 10.29 -14.17 -27.61
N PHE A 106 10.33 -13.25 -28.58
CA PHE A 106 10.24 -13.60 -29.99
C PHE A 106 11.19 -12.72 -30.81
N SER A 107 12.47 -12.73 -30.47
CA SER A 107 13.52 -12.37 -31.44
C SER A 107 13.90 -13.63 -32.23
N ASN A 108 13.03 -14.05 -33.14
CA ASN A 108 13.47 -14.93 -34.22
C ASN A 108 14.33 -14.08 -35.17
N GLN A 109 15.61 -13.91 -34.85
CA GLN A 109 16.61 -13.60 -35.87
C GLN A 109 16.73 -14.82 -36.76
N PHE A 110 15.99 -14.84 -37.87
CA PHE A 110 16.34 -15.69 -39.00
C PHE A 110 17.68 -15.19 -39.52
N GLY A 111 18.76 -15.85 -39.11
CA GLY A 111 20.08 -15.65 -39.70
C GLY A 111 19.98 -15.91 -41.20
N SER A 112 20.30 -14.91 -42.01
CA SER A 112 20.42 -15.05 -43.45
C SER A 112 21.74 -15.76 -43.78
N GLU A 113 21.79 -17.07 -43.61
CA GLU A 113 22.87 -17.90 -44.15
C GLU A 113 22.44 -18.48 -45.51
N PHE A 114 22.38 -17.60 -46.50
CA PHE A 114 22.52 -17.98 -47.91
C PHE A 114 23.36 -16.90 -48.60
N ASN A 115 24.66 -17.15 -48.68
CA ASN A 115 25.58 -16.62 -49.70
C ASN A 115 26.58 -17.71 -50.04
#